data_AF-A0AAV2BD24-F1
#
_entry.id   AF-A0AAV2BD24-F1
#
_cell.length_a   1.000
_cell.length_b   1.000
_cell.length_c   1.000
_cell.angle_alpha   90.00
_cell.angle_beta   90.00
_cell.angle_gamma   90.00
#
_symmetry.space_group_name_H-M   'P 1'
#
loop_
_entity.id
_entity.type
_entity.pdbx_description
1 polymer ?
#
loop_
_entity_poly.entity_id
_entity_poly.type
_entity_poly.pdbx_seq_one_letter_code
_entity_poly.pdbx_strand_id
1 'polypeptide(L)'
;MVLVIASSFTKTENPTVLHSLSHLSRLRELELSYNAITEVHDEWFSSPPPALSHLIMSNNGIEKLGDRAFEKLINLEYLGLFGNRFDSIKRSMLPKQGDRLEYLKLENNAFTSVPDDLFTNMPALKVLSIRINKIARLQEQAFKPIWSQLDVFDARGNPLECDSTMEWLFHVKTEAAVVLGTCEGPLGREGMELHDFIESKGQLI
;
A
#
# COMPACT_ATOMS: atom_id res chain seq x y z
N MET A 1 22.69 -0.47 3.38
CA MET A 1 22.81 0.26 4.65
C MET A 1 21.40 0.65 5.06
N VAL A 2 21.07 0.47 6.34
CA VAL A 2 19.80 0.83 6.95
C VAL A 2 20.05 2.01 7.88
N LEU A 3 19.15 3.00 7.89
CA LEU A 3 19.16 4.09 8.86
C LEU A 3 17.80 4.14 9.54
N VAL A 4 17.81 4.01 10.87
CA VAL A 4 16.64 4.20 11.72
C VAL A 4 16.76 5.56 12.38
N ILE A 5 15.72 6.39 12.24
CA ILE A 5 15.66 7.68 12.89
C ILE A 5 14.49 7.67 13.88
N ALA A 6 14.78 7.93 15.15
CA ALA A 6 13.81 8.01 16.22
C ALA A 6 13.80 9.44 16.79
N SER A 7 12.88 10.27 16.29
CA SER A 7 12.69 11.68 16.67
C SER A 7 11.28 12.13 16.34
N SER A 8 10.77 13.15 17.05
CA SER A 8 9.54 13.84 16.62
C SER A 8 9.85 14.70 15.40
N PHE A 9 8.94 14.73 14.42
CA PHE A 9 9.07 15.56 13.21
C PHE A 9 7.82 16.40 12.97
N THR A 10 8.03 17.59 12.41
CA THR A 10 7.00 18.56 12.03
C THR A 10 7.26 19.04 10.60
N LYS A 11 6.38 19.89 10.04
CA LYS A 11 6.59 20.51 8.71
C LYS A 11 7.98 21.15 8.56
N THR A 12 8.43 21.85 9.60
CA THR A 12 9.72 22.56 9.62
C THR A 12 10.90 21.67 9.99
N GLU A 13 10.64 20.48 10.53
CA GLU A 13 11.62 19.50 10.97
C GLU A 13 11.54 18.27 10.06
N ASN A 14 11.79 18.43 8.76
CA ASN A 14 11.80 17.27 7.88
C ASN A 14 13.08 16.43 8.10
N PRO A 15 13.00 15.08 8.06
CA PRO A 15 14.11 14.22 8.42
C PRO A 15 15.27 14.28 7.41
N THR A 16 15.01 14.56 6.13
CA THR A 16 16.06 14.53 5.09
C THR A 16 17.01 15.73 5.18
N VAL A 17 16.49 16.92 5.51
CA VAL A 17 17.25 18.15 5.68
C VAL A 17 17.94 18.14 7.04
N LEU A 18 17.23 17.80 8.11
CA LEU A 18 17.79 17.75 9.46
C LEU A 18 18.99 16.80 9.57
N HIS A 19 18.91 15.64 8.91
CA HIS A 19 19.98 14.63 8.96
C HIS A 19 20.87 14.62 7.70
N SER A 20 20.67 15.56 6.78
CA SER A 20 21.46 15.69 5.54
C SER A 20 21.60 14.37 4.76
N LEU A 21 20.47 13.67 4.58
CA LEU A 21 20.45 12.29 4.08
C LEU A 21 20.90 12.15 2.62
N SER A 22 20.91 13.25 1.86
CA SER A 22 21.25 13.29 0.43
C SER A 22 22.67 12.78 0.13
N HIS A 23 23.62 12.93 1.06
CA HIS A 23 25.00 12.49 0.88
C HIS A 23 25.21 10.99 1.13
N LEU A 24 24.22 10.30 1.69
CA LEU A 24 24.33 8.89 2.07
C LEU A 24 24.12 7.98 0.84
N SER A 25 25.12 7.94 -0.04
CA SER A 25 25.07 7.23 -1.33
C SER A 25 24.83 5.72 -1.24
N ARG A 26 25.03 5.11 -0.07
CA ARG A 26 24.82 3.68 0.19
C ARG A 26 23.56 3.38 1.01
N LEU A 27 22.81 4.41 1.42
CA LEU A 27 21.59 4.24 2.19
C LEU A 27 20.51 3.61 1.30
N ARG A 28 20.03 2.43 1.68
CA ARG A 28 19.03 1.67 0.93
C ARG A 28 17.69 1.62 1.63
N GLU A 29 17.68 1.73 2.95
CA GLU A 29 16.49 1.65 3.77
C GLU A 29 16.48 2.78 4.79
N LEU A 30 15.36 3.48 4.87
CA LEU A 30 15.10 4.55 5.83
C LEU A 30 13.86 4.19 6.65
N GLU A 31 14.05 4.06 7.95
CA GLU A 31 13.03 3.73 8.93
C GLU A 31 12.70 4.99 9.77
N LEU A 32 11.44 5.43 9.69
CA LEU A 32 10.89 6.62 10.35
C LEU A 32 9.62 6.28 11.14
N SER A 33 9.38 5.02 11.48
CA SER A 33 8.22 4.59 12.26
C SER A 33 8.25 5.14 13.70
N TYR A 34 7.07 5.28 14.31
CA TYR A 34 6.92 5.72 15.70
C TYR A 34 7.48 7.11 16.04
N ASN A 35 7.39 8.05 15.09
CA ASN A 35 7.94 9.41 15.19
C ASN A 35 6.86 10.51 15.28
N ALA A 36 5.63 10.11 15.58
CA ALA A 36 4.47 11.01 15.70
C ALA A 36 4.23 11.91 14.47
N ILE A 37 4.63 11.46 13.28
CA ILE A 37 4.45 12.21 12.03
C ILE A 37 2.95 12.27 11.71
N THR A 38 2.39 13.46 11.52
CA THR A 38 0.97 13.64 11.14
C THR A 38 0.78 14.02 9.68
N GLU A 39 1.77 14.67 9.07
CA GLU A 39 1.74 15.08 7.68
C GLU A 39 3.12 14.90 7.03
N VAL A 40 3.16 14.44 5.78
CA VAL A 40 4.38 14.37 4.96
C VAL A 40 4.25 15.37 3.83
N HIS A 41 5.07 16.41 3.82
CA HIS A 41 5.00 17.49 2.83
C HIS A 41 5.84 17.19 1.57
N ASP A 42 5.55 17.88 0.48
CA ASP A 42 6.22 17.70 -0.83
C ASP A 42 7.74 17.86 -0.76
N GLU A 43 8.22 18.70 0.15
CA GLU A 43 9.64 19.05 0.27
C GLU A 43 10.45 17.99 1.02
N TRP A 44 9.78 17.05 1.74
CA TRP A 44 10.43 16.08 2.61
C TRP A 44 11.45 15.22 1.88
N PHE A 45 11.20 14.81 0.64
CA PHE A 45 12.16 14.04 -0.16
C PHE A 45 12.59 14.79 -1.42
N SER A 46 12.76 16.11 -1.30
CA SER A 46 13.26 16.96 -2.40
C SER A 46 14.71 16.66 -2.80
N SER A 47 15.50 16.08 -1.88
CA SER A 47 16.88 15.61 -2.12
C SER A 47 17.11 14.28 -1.37
N PRO A 48 16.53 13.16 -1.84
CA PRO A 48 16.63 11.89 -1.13
C PRO A 48 18.01 11.24 -1.33
N PRO A 49 18.41 10.30 -0.47
CA PRO A 49 19.57 9.45 -0.74
C PRO A 49 19.41 8.73 -2.08
N PRO A 50 20.43 8.71 -2.95
CA PRO A 50 20.27 8.25 -4.34
C PRO A 50 20.00 6.74 -4.45
N ALA A 51 20.41 5.94 -3.47
CA ALA A 51 20.21 4.49 -3.46
C ALA A 51 19.01 4.04 -2.62
N LEU A 52 18.19 4.97 -2.12
CA LEU A 52 17.07 4.65 -1.24
C LEU A 52 16.02 3.83 -2.01
N SER A 53 15.71 2.65 -1.47
CA SER A 53 14.83 1.65 -2.07
C SER A 53 13.71 1.18 -1.12
N HIS A 54 13.91 1.34 0.19
CA HIS A 54 12.95 0.95 1.21
C HIS A 54 12.66 2.17 2.09
N LEU A 55 11.39 2.56 2.17
CA LEU A 55 10.92 3.63 3.04
C LEU A 55 9.82 3.10 3.94
N ILE A 56 10.04 3.21 5.26
CA ILE A 56 9.10 2.75 6.27
C ILE A 56 8.75 3.94 7.16
N MET A 57 7.47 4.29 7.20
CA MET A 57 6.92 5.40 7.99
C MET A 57 5.69 4.93 8.79
N SER A 58 5.78 3.72 9.32
CA SER A 58 4.64 3.00 9.90
C SER A 58 4.39 3.40 11.36
N ASN A 59 3.20 3.14 11.88
CA ASN A 59 2.82 3.50 13.26
C ASN A 59 3.11 4.96 13.61
N ASN A 60 2.75 5.85 12.69
CA ASN A 60 2.72 7.28 12.92
C ASN A 60 1.24 7.73 13.02
N GLY A 61 0.99 9.03 12.95
CA GLY A 61 -0.36 9.59 12.88
C GLY A 61 -0.69 10.16 11.51
N ILE A 62 -0.07 9.66 10.44
CA ILE A 62 -0.09 10.35 9.15
C ILE A 62 -1.50 10.33 8.57
N GLU A 63 -2.05 11.52 8.36
CA GLU A 63 -3.36 11.73 7.73
C GLU A 63 -3.22 12.38 6.34
N LYS A 64 -2.14 13.13 6.10
CA LYS A 64 -1.92 13.84 4.84
C LYS A 64 -0.55 13.53 4.24
N LEU A 65 -0.56 13.19 2.96
CA LEU A 65 0.61 13.05 2.12
C LEU A 65 0.55 14.08 1.00
N GLY A 66 1.62 14.85 0.83
CA GLY A 66 1.77 15.79 -0.28
C GLY A 66 1.80 15.05 -1.63
N ASP A 67 1.17 15.65 -2.64
CA ASP A 67 1.02 15.04 -3.98
C ASP A 67 2.36 14.74 -4.67
N ARG A 68 3.45 15.41 -4.27
CA ARG A 68 4.81 15.22 -4.82
C ARG A 68 5.82 14.72 -3.81
N ALA A 69 5.38 14.40 -2.58
CA ALA A 69 6.27 14.00 -1.49
C ALA A 69 7.23 12.86 -1.88
N PHE A 70 6.77 11.90 -2.69
CA PHE A 70 7.60 10.78 -3.14
C PHE A 70 8.15 10.92 -4.56
N GLU A 71 7.90 12.02 -5.28
CA GLU A 71 8.22 12.15 -6.71
C GLU A 71 9.68 11.82 -7.07
N LYS A 72 10.63 12.10 -6.16
CA LYS A 72 12.07 11.87 -6.37
C LYS A 72 12.59 10.53 -5.84
N LEU A 73 11.77 9.72 -5.18
CA LEU A 73 12.13 8.38 -4.68
C LEU A 73 12.08 7.32 -5.80
N ILE A 74 12.85 7.53 -6.86
CA ILE A 74 12.73 6.77 -8.13
C ILE A 74 13.17 5.30 -8.04
N ASN A 75 13.86 4.91 -6.96
CA ASN A 75 14.36 3.55 -6.76
C ASN A 75 13.54 2.78 -5.72
N LEU A 76 12.38 3.29 -5.31
CA LEU A 76 11.58 2.69 -4.25
C LEU A 76 10.99 1.35 -4.70
N GLU A 77 11.32 0.30 -3.95
CA GLU A 77 10.89 -1.08 -4.12
C GLU A 77 9.94 -1.50 -2.96
N TYR A 78 10.09 -0.89 -1.79
CA TYR A 78 9.25 -1.15 -0.61
C TYR A 78 8.75 0.16 0.01
N LEU A 79 7.43 0.24 0.21
CA LEU A 79 6.78 1.35 0.91
C LEU A 79 5.90 0.82 2.05
N GLY A 80 6.32 1.12 3.28
CA GLY A 80 5.63 0.80 4.52
C GLY A 80 4.87 1.99 5.10
N LEU A 81 3.54 1.99 5.03
CA LEU A 81 2.66 3.03 5.57
C LEU A 81 1.64 2.46 6.57
N PHE A 82 1.87 1.26 7.11
CA PHE A 82 0.90 0.60 7.98
C PHE A 82 0.76 1.30 9.33
N GLY A 83 -0.42 1.22 9.95
CA GLY A 83 -0.66 1.84 11.25
C GLY A 83 -0.67 3.37 11.22
N ASN A 84 -1.21 3.97 10.16
CA ASN A 84 -1.39 5.41 10.02
C ASN A 84 -2.89 5.76 10.01
N ARG A 85 -3.25 6.96 9.54
CA ARG A 85 -4.64 7.45 9.48
C ARG A 85 -5.05 7.82 8.06
N PHE A 86 -4.47 7.17 7.05
CA PHE A 86 -4.82 7.43 5.67
C PHE A 86 -6.25 6.94 5.37
N ASP A 87 -7.05 7.79 4.74
CA ASP A 87 -8.35 7.43 4.19
C ASP A 87 -8.33 7.31 2.66
N SER A 88 -7.28 7.84 2.01
CA SER A 88 -7.13 7.91 0.57
C SER A 88 -5.65 8.01 0.16
N ILE A 89 -5.33 7.46 -1.00
CA ILE A 89 -4.02 7.55 -1.66
C ILE A 89 -4.26 7.60 -3.16
N LYS A 90 -3.59 8.50 -3.87
CA LYS A 90 -3.80 8.71 -5.31
C LYS A 90 -2.64 8.14 -6.11
N ARG A 91 -2.91 7.67 -7.34
CA ARG A 91 -1.84 7.27 -8.26
C ARG A 91 -0.81 8.37 -8.46
N SER A 92 -1.24 9.63 -8.50
CA SER A 92 -0.39 10.82 -8.67
C SER A 92 0.64 11.02 -7.56
N MET A 93 0.43 10.45 -6.36
CA MET A 93 1.36 10.51 -5.22
C MET A 93 2.53 9.52 -5.36
N LEU A 94 2.40 8.51 -6.24
CA LEU A 94 3.39 7.46 -6.47
C LEU A 94 3.88 7.41 -7.93
N PRO A 95 4.07 8.54 -8.64
CA PRO A 95 4.14 8.59 -10.11
C PRO A 95 5.22 7.66 -10.65
N LYS A 96 6.46 7.83 -10.18
CA LYS A 96 7.65 7.08 -10.63
C LYS A 96 7.86 5.76 -9.89
N GLN A 97 7.28 5.63 -8.69
CA GLN A 97 7.38 4.41 -7.89
C GLN A 97 6.66 3.24 -8.55
N GLY A 98 5.62 3.51 -9.36
CA GLY A 98 4.88 2.45 -10.04
C GLY A 98 5.77 1.46 -10.80
N ASP A 99 6.85 1.92 -11.42
CA ASP A 99 7.71 1.06 -12.24
C ASP A 99 8.51 0.02 -11.43
N ARG A 100 8.73 0.25 -10.13
CA ARG A 100 9.66 -0.56 -9.30
C ARG A 100 9.11 -1.05 -7.98
N LEU A 101 8.00 -0.48 -7.51
CA LEU A 101 7.46 -0.83 -6.20
C LEU A 101 6.97 -2.28 -6.21
N GLU A 102 7.63 -3.13 -5.43
CA GLU A 102 7.30 -4.55 -5.28
C GLU A 102 6.40 -4.81 -4.07
N TYR A 103 6.55 -3.99 -3.01
CA TYR A 103 5.86 -4.14 -1.74
C TYR A 103 5.15 -2.84 -1.36
N LEU A 104 3.83 -2.91 -1.23
CA LEU A 104 3.01 -1.81 -0.73
C LEU A 104 2.19 -2.28 0.48
N LYS A 105 2.50 -1.68 1.63
CA LYS A 105 1.92 -2.04 2.94
C LYS A 105 1.07 -0.88 3.46
N LEU A 106 -0.25 -1.06 3.40
CA LEU A 106 -1.28 -0.07 3.75
C LEU A 106 -2.16 -0.55 4.92
N GLU A 107 -1.73 -1.57 5.65
CA GLU A 107 -2.52 -2.17 6.72
C GLU A 107 -2.84 -1.19 7.84
N ASN A 108 -3.95 -1.41 8.54
CA ASN A 108 -4.31 -0.64 9.73
C ASN A 108 -4.33 0.87 9.45
N ASN A 109 -5.15 1.25 8.47
CA ASN A 109 -5.45 2.63 8.10
C ASN A 109 -6.99 2.81 8.12
N ALA A 110 -7.51 3.83 7.44
CA ALA A 110 -8.93 4.15 7.38
C ALA A 110 -9.52 4.09 5.96
N PHE A 111 -8.86 3.39 5.02
CA PHE A 111 -9.32 3.29 3.64
C PHE A 111 -10.71 2.66 3.57
N THR A 112 -11.64 3.29 2.87
CA THR A 112 -13.00 2.76 2.60
C THR A 112 -13.14 2.23 1.17
N SER A 113 -12.25 2.65 0.28
CA SER A 113 -12.15 2.20 -1.10
C SER A 113 -10.71 2.35 -1.60
N VAL A 114 -10.44 1.73 -2.74
CA VAL A 114 -9.19 1.93 -3.48
C VAL A 114 -9.53 2.68 -4.77
N PRO A 115 -8.84 3.80 -5.09
CA PRO A 115 -9.08 4.51 -6.35
C PRO A 115 -8.76 3.65 -7.57
N ASP A 116 -9.60 3.79 -8.59
CA ASP A 116 -9.56 3.03 -9.85
C ASP A 116 -8.20 3.09 -10.56
N ASP A 117 -7.47 4.19 -10.43
CA ASP A 117 -6.21 4.41 -11.12
C ASP A 117 -4.97 4.04 -10.28
N LEU A 118 -5.13 3.74 -8.98
CA LEU A 118 -4.02 3.64 -8.02
C LEU A 118 -2.92 2.68 -8.48
N PHE A 119 -3.30 1.54 -9.05
CA PHE A 119 -2.37 0.49 -9.46
C PHE A 119 -2.03 0.49 -10.96
N THR A 120 -2.43 1.52 -11.69
CA THR A 120 -2.10 1.66 -13.11
C THR A 120 -0.59 1.73 -13.31
N ASN A 121 -0.06 0.93 -14.24
CA ASN A 121 1.37 0.83 -14.52
C ASN A 121 2.21 0.54 -13.27
N MET A 122 1.83 -0.49 -12.51
CA MET A 122 2.62 -1.02 -11.39
C MET A 122 3.14 -2.45 -11.65
N PRO A 123 3.92 -2.69 -12.72
CA PRO A 123 4.25 -4.04 -13.21
C PRO A 123 5.13 -4.86 -12.25
N ALA A 124 5.79 -4.20 -11.29
CA ALA A 124 6.67 -4.85 -10.32
C ALA A 124 5.96 -5.27 -9.02
N LEU A 125 4.72 -4.82 -8.79
CA LEU A 125 4.02 -5.02 -7.52
C LEU A 125 3.66 -6.50 -7.30
N LYS A 126 4.27 -7.11 -6.29
CA LYS A 126 4.09 -8.53 -5.93
C LYS A 126 3.33 -8.70 -4.63
N VAL A 127 3.50 -7.76 -3.71
CA VAL A 127 2.90 -7.84 -2.37
C VAL A 127 2.10 -6.59 -2.08
N LEU A 128 0.79 -6.78 -1.96
CA LEU A 128 -0.14 -5.74 -1.55
C LEU A 128 -0.84 -6.19 -0.27
N SER A 129 -0.87 -5.30 0.71
CA SER A 129 -1.61 -5.54 1.93
C SER A 129 -2.44 -4.32 2.30
N ILE A 130 -3.76 -4.54 2.35
CA ILE A 130 -4.79 -3.56 2.73
C ILE A 130 -5.53 -4.03 3.99
N ARG A 131 -4.97 -5.00 4.72
CA ARG A 131 -5.54 -5.60 5.92
C ARG A 131 -5.92 -4.55 6.98
N ILE A 132 -7.00 -4.78 7.71
CA ILE A 132 -7.52 -3.87 8.75
C ILE A 132 -7.74 -2.48 8.15
N ASN A 133 -8.67 -2.39 7.23
CA ASN A 133 -9.21 -1.15 6.70
C ASN A 133 -10.75 -1.28 6.69
N LYS A 134 -11.46 -0.43 5.96
CA LYS A 134 -12.92 -0.38 5.87
C LYS A 134 -13.41 -0.61 4.44
N ILE A 135 -12.64 -1.38 3.66
CA ILE A 135 -12.91 -1.59 2.24
C ILE A 135 -13.98 -2.67 2.10
N ALA A 136 -15.17 -2.28 1.64
CA ALA A 136 -16.25 -3.24 1.46
C ALA A 136 -16.19 -3.99 0.12
N ARG A 137 -15.61 -3.39 -0.92
CA ARG A 137 -15.58 -3.97 -2.27
C ARG A 137 -14.22 -3.77 -2.92
N LEU A 138 -13.71 -4.84 -3.53
CA LEU A 138 -12.52 -4.79 -4.38
C LEU A 138 -12.98 -4.53 -5.82
N GLN A 139 -12.91 -3.27 -6.26
CA GLN A 139 -13.38 -2.87 -7.59
C GLN A 139 -12.47 -3.44 -8.68
N GLU A 140 -13.04 -4.07 -9.72
CA GLU A 140 -12.26 -4.66 -10.82
C GLU A 140 -11.29 -3.63 -11.44
N GLN A 141 -11.79 -2.42 -11.70
CA GLN A 141 -11.04 -1.34 -12.32
C GLN A 141 -9.72 -1.03 -11.59
N ALA A 142 -9.75 -0.99 -10.25
CA ALA A 142 -8.58 -0.70 -9.43
C ALA A 142 -7.55 -1.84 -9.45
N PHE A 143 -7.99 -3.09 -9.26
CA PHE A 143 -7.09 -4.21 -8.97
C PHE A 143 -6.70 -5.04 -10.19
N LYS A 144 -7.51 -5.04 -11.26
CA LYS A 144 -7.22 -5.79 -12.50
C LYS A 144 -5.82 -5.53 -13.07
N PRO A 145 -5.25 -4.30 -13.06
CA PRO A 145 -3.90 -4.05 -13.57
C PRO A 145 -2.80 -4.86 -12.88
N ILE A 146 -3.00 -5.30 -11.64
CA ILE A 146 -2.00 -6.01 -10.83
C ILE A 146 -2.42 -7.41 -10.40
N TRP A 147 -3.68 -7.80 -10.61
CA TRP A 147 -4.25 -9.01 -10.00
C TRP A 147 -3.47 -10.30 -10.30
N SER A 148 -3.06 -10.48 -11.56
CA SER A 148 -2.36 -11.68 -12.03
C SER A 148 -0.89 -11.77 -11.61
N GLN A 149 -0.27 -10.66 -11.21
CA GLN A 149 1.15 -10.58 -10.83
C GLN A 149 1.39 -10.60 -9.31
N LEU A 150 0.34 -10.45 -8.49
CA LEU A 150 0.49 -10.44 -7.04
C LEU A 150 0.83 -11.85 -6.52
N ASP A 151 1.99 -12.00 -5.89
CA ASP A 151 2.34 -13.19 -5.12
C ASP A 151 1.55 -13.25 -3.80
N VAL A 152 1.34 -12.10 -3.15
CA VAL A 152 0.61 -12.01 -1.88
C VAL A 152 -0.36 -10.85 -1.90
N PHE A 153 -1.63 -11.15 -1.63
CA PHE A 153 -2.67 -10.16 -1.39
C PHE A 153 -3.33 -10.41 -0.03
N ASP A 154 -3.25 -9.46 0.88
CA ASP A 154 -3.87 -9.56 2.21
C ASP A 154 -4.90 -8.44 2.42
N ALA A 155 -6.17 -8.84 2.47
CA ALA A 155 -7.33 -8.00 2.69
C ALA A 155 -8.07 -8.34 3.99
N ARG A 156 -7.50 -9.15 4.88
CA ARG A 156 -8.16 -9.56 6.14
C ARG A 156 -8.60 -8.37 6.99
N GLY A 157 -9.67 -8.52 7.74
CA GLY A 157 -10.18 -7.45 8.61
C GLY A 157 -10.71 -6.24 7.84
N ASN A 158 -11.18 -6.44 6.61
CA ASN A 158 -12.03 -5.52 5.89
C ASN A 158 -13.44 -6.10 5.80
N PRO A 159 -14.50 -5.26 5.75
CA PRO A 159 -15.89 -5.70 5.67
C PRO A 159 -16.27 -6.13 4.24
N LEU A 160 -15.58 -7.13 3.69
CA LEU A 160 -15.71 -7.53 2.29
C LEU A 160 -17.11 -8.08 1.99
N GLU A 161 -17.81 -7.41 1.08
CA GLU A 161 -19.10 -7.82 0.49
C GLU A 161 -18.80 -8.67 -0.74
N CYS A 162 -18.57 -9.97 -0.54
CA CYS A 162 -18.27 -10.94 -1.59
C CYS A 162 -19.53 -11.27 -2.39
N ASP A 163 -20.07 -10.30 -3.13
CA ASP A 163 -21.25 -10.42 -4.00
C ASP A 163 -20.84 -10.60 -5.48
N SER A 164 -21.81 -10.47 -6.40
CA SER A 164 -21.54 -10.62 -7.85
C SER A 164 -20.59 -9.55 -8.41
N THR A 165 -20.40 -8.43 -7.71
CA THR A 165 -19.46 -7.38 -8.14
C THR A 165 -18.00 -7.77 -7.94
N MET A 166 -17.73 -8.82 -7.15
CA MET A 166 -16.38 -9.35 -6.90
C MET A 166 -16.04 -10.61 -7.71
N GLU A 167 -16.92 -11.06 -8.61
CA GLU A 167 -16.69 -12.26 -9.45
C GLU A 167 -15.52 -12.11 -10.41
N TRP A 168 -15.08 -10.88 -10.70
CA TRP A 168 -13.87 -10.65 -11.48
C TRP A 168 -12.63 -11.28 -10.83
N LEU A 169 -12.63 -11.54 -9.52
CA LEU A 169 -11.54 -12.22 -8.82
C LEU A 169 -11.36 -13.68 -9.29
N PHE A 170 -12.37 -14.27 -9.93
CA PHE A 170 -12.31 -15.64 -10.48
C PHE A 170 -11.36 -15.76 -11.68
N HIS A 171 -10.98 -14.63 -12.28
CA HIS A 171 -9.93 -14.58 -13.29
C HIS A 171 -8.63 -15.12 -12.67
N VAL A 172 -8.08 -16.13 -13.35
CA VAL A 172 -7.08 -17.04 -12.78
C VAL A 172 -5.87 -16.27 -12.25
N LYS A 173 -5.70 -16.35 -10.93
CA LYS A 173 -4.43 -16.10 -10.24
C LYS A 173 -3.58 -17.36 -10.31
N THR A 174 -2.26 -17.25 -10.19
CA THR A 174 -1.40 -18.43 -10.15
C THR A 174 -1.71 -19.25 -8.88
N GLU A 175 -1.61 -20.58 -8.95
CA GLU A 175 -1.82 -21.46 -7.77
C GLU A 175 -0.81 -21.17 -6.64
N ALA A 176 0.33 -20.56 -6.97
CA ALA A 176 1.34 -20.16 -6.00
C ALA A 176 0.97 -18.88 -5.22
N ALA A 177 -0.02 -18.11 -5.69
CA ALA A 177 -0.34 -16.83 -5.09
C ALA A 177 -1.16 -16.99 -3.81
N VAL A 178 -0.75 -16.29 -2.76
CA VAL A 178 -1.44 -16.27 -1.47
C VAL A 178 -2.48 -15.15 -1.49
N VAL A 179 -3.75 -15.50 -1.24
CA VAL A 179 -4.86 -14.56 -1.10
C VAL A 179 -5.48 -14.75 0.27
N LEU A 180 -5.45 -13.70 1.09
CA LEU A 180 -5.97 -13.70 2.46
C LEU A 180 -7.08 -12.68 2.59
N GLY A 181 -8.20 -13.07 3.17
CA GLY A 181 -9.36 -12.22 3.37
C GLY A 181 -10.54 -13.07 3.79
N THR A 182 -11.54 -12.45 4.40
CA THR A 182 -12.75 -13.15 4.84
C THR A 182 -13.92 -12.28 4.45
N CYS A 183 -14.95 -12.90 3.86
CA CYS A 183 -16.18 -12.22 3.50
C CYS A 183 -16.98 -11.89 4.77
N GLU A 184 -17.44 -10.64 4.89
CA GLU A 184 -18.37 -10.19 5.94
C GLU A 184 -19.81 -10.19 5.45
N GLY A 185 -20.02 -10.22 4.13
CA GLY A 185 -21.32 -10.35 3.50
C GLY A 185 -21.20 -10.82 2.05
N PRO A 186 -22.33 -10.98 1.33
CA PRO A 186 -23.70 -10.87 1.85
C PRO A 186 -24.10 -12.10 2.69
N LEU A 187 -25.36 -12.12 3.17
CA LEU A 187 -25.93 -13.24 3.91
C LEU A 187 -25.73 -14.59 3.19
N GLY A 188 -25.20 -15.56 3.92
CA GLY A 188 -24.84 -16.88 3.41
C GLY A 188 -23.39 -17.01 2.93
N ARG A 189 -22.60 -15.93 2.97
CA ARG A 189 -21.15 -15.94 2.69
C ARG A 189 -20.32 -15.40 3.84
N GLU A 190 -20.91 -15.02 4.95
CA GLU A 190 -20.17 -14.53 6.11
C GLU A 190 -19.20 -15.59 6.63
N GLY A 191 -17.95 -15.19 6.87
CA GLY A 191 -16.90 -16.10 7.32
C GLY A 191 -16.29 -16.95 6.20
N MET A 192 -16.78 -16.87 4.96
CA MET A 192 -16.14 -17.52 3.82
C MET A 192 -14.75 -16.91 3.59
N GLU A 193 -13.72 -17.74 3.45
CA GLU A 193 -12.40 -17.27 3.10
C GLU A 193 -12.39 -16.76 1.65
N LEU A 194 -11.69 -15.66 1.41
CA LEU A 194 -11.64 -15.02 0.09
C LEU A 194 -11.03 -15.95 -0.96
N HIS A 195 -10.12 -16.82 -0.54
CA HIS A 195 -9.58 -17.89 -1.38
C HIS A 195 -10.68 -18.86 -1.86
N ASP A 196 -11.51 -19.37 -0.94
CA ASP A 196 -12.63 -20.26 -1.27
C ASP A 196 -13.66 -19.56 -2.16
N PHE A 197 -13.94 -18.28 -1.90
CA PHE A 197 -14.79 -17.48 -2.76
C PHE A 197 -14.26 -17.45 -4.20
N ILE A 198 -12.95 -17.25 -4.38
CA ILE A 198 -12.31 -17.23 -5.70
C ILE A 198 -12.38 -18.59 -6.40
N GLU A 199 -12.22 -19.69 -5.65
CA GLU A 199 -12.28 -21.04 -6.18
C GLU A 199 -13.70 -21.51 -6.49
N SER A 200 -14.73 -20.89 -5.92
CA SER A 200 -16.13 -21.26 -6.09
C SER A 200 -16.71 -21.07 -7.52
N LYS A 201 -15.87 -20.64 -8.49
CA LYS A 201 -16.15 -20.38 -9.92
C LYS A 201 -17.55 -20.81 -10.36
N GLY A 202 -18.50 -19.88 -10.35
CA GLY A 202 -19.79 -20.05 -11.01
C GLY A 202 -20.73 -21.12 -10.42
N GLN A 203 -20.53 -21.56 -9.16
CA GLN A 203 -21.55 -22.36 -8.44
C GLN A 203 -22.72 -21.51 -7.91
N LEU A 204 -22.73 -20.22 -8.24
CA LEU A 204 -23.79 -19.28 -7.88
C LEU A 204 -24.83 -19.29 -9.00
N ILE A 205 -25.85 -20.11 -8.76
CA ILE A 205 -27.10 -20.19 -9.52
C ILE A 205 -27.85 -18.87 -9.41
#